data_AF-A0A0Q6WDT5-F1
#
_entry.id   AF-A0A0Q6WDT5-F1
#
_cell.length_a   1.000
_cell.length_b   1.000
_cell.length_c   1.000
_cell.angle_alpha   90.00
_cell.angle_beta   90.00
_cell.angle_gamma   90.00
#
_symmetry.space_group_name_H-M   'P 1'
#
loop_
_entity.id
_entity.type
_entity.pdbx_description
1 polymer ?
#
loop_
_entity_poly.entity_id
_entity_poly.type
_entity_poly.pdbx_seq_one_letter_code
_entity_poly.pdbx_strand_id
1 'polypeptide(L)'
;MATTGSAWDLSNKFKPVARFDLDAVRDIPFDWTSWLADIESAYASHAVIAADGLEVVQTSVAAGVVIARVRVAPDATIKLNSQLRVTCRITAADGQVEDQSVFLKMVEK
;
A
#
# COMPACT_ATOMS: atom_id res chain seq x y z
N MET A 1 -3.98 16.71 -2.79
CA MET A 1 -3.64 16.07 -4.09
C MET A 1 -2.78 14.87 -3.78
N ALA A 2 -3.33 13.66 -3.92
CA ALA A 2 -2.63 12.43 -3.56
C ALA A 2 -1.42 12.20 -4.47
N THR A 3 -0.23 12.12 -3.88
CA THR A 3 1.06 11.98 -4.59
C THR A 3 1.27 10.54 -5.08
N THR A 4 0.37 10.03 -5.92
CA THR A 4 0.61 8.82 -6.72
C THR A 4 1.20 9.27 -8.06
N GLY A 5 2.53 9.24 -8.17
CA GLY A 5 3.24 9.67 -9.38
C GLY A 5 2.97 8.78 -10.60
N SER A 6 3.57 9.13 -11.74
CA SER A 6 3.40 8.52 -13.09
C SER A 6 3.70 7.02 -13.22
N ALA A 7 4.06 6.34 -12.12
CA ALA A 7 4.35 4.91 -12.06
C ALA A 7 3.14 4.04 -11.72
N TRP A 8 2.00 4.66 -11.40
CA TRP A 8 0.77 4.01 -10.99
C TRP A 8 -0.25 4.03 -12.13
N ASP A 9 -0.75 2.87 -12.52
CA ASP A 9 -1.92 2.73 -13.36
C ASP A 9 -3.17 2.93 -12.50
N LEU A 10 -3.82 4.08 -12.68
CA LEU A 10 -5.02 4.50 -11.96
C LEU A 10 -6.30 4.27 -12.77
N SER A 11 -6.24 3.48 -13.86
CA SER A 11 -7.41 3.18 -14.71
C SER A 11 -8.58 2.63 -13.90
N ASN A 12 -8.29 1.96 -12.78
CA ASN A 12 -9.26 1.69 -11.72
C ASN A 12 -8.84 2.42 -10.43
N LYS A 13 -9.56 3.49 -10.08
CA LYS A 13 -9.31 4.27 -8.85
C LYS A 13 -9.38 3.44 -7.56
N PHE A 14 -10.07 2.31 -7.57
CA PHE A 14 -10.20 1.41 -6.43
C PHE A 14 -9.22 0.24 -6.46
N LYS A 15 -8.50 0.05 -7.58
CA LYS A 15 -7.49 -1.01 -7.76
C LYS A 15 -6.27 -0.45 -8.47
N PRO A 16 -5.56 0.49 -7.84
CA PRO A 16 -4.39 1.09 -8.46
C PRO A 16 -3.29 0.02 -8.60
N VAL A 17 -2.67 -0.05 -9.78
CA VAL A 17 -1.62 -1.02 -10.09
C VAL A 17 -0.29 -0.29 -10.27
N ALA A 18 0.69 -0.56 -9.42
CA ALA A 18 2.05 -0.04 -9.60
C ALA A 18 2.94 -1.10 -10.27
N ARG A 19 3.78 -0.68 -11.21
CA ARG A 19 4.87 -1.52 -11.72
C ARG A 19 5.95 -1.66 -10.65
N PHE A 20 6.34 -2.88 -10.35
CA PHE A 20 7.29 -3.21 -9.31
C PHE A 20 8.40 -4.11 -9.88
N ASP A 21 9.64 -3.76 -9.58
CA ASP A 21 10.82 -4.53 -9.96
C ASP A 21 11.13 -5.51 -8.83
N LEU A 22 11.64 -6.70 -9.16
CA LEU A 22 11.94 -7.76 -8.19
C LEU A 22 13.00 -7.31 -7.17
N ASP A 23 13.98 -6.51 -7.61
CA ASP A 23 15.07 -6.02 -6.74
C ASP A 23 14.76 -4.65 -6.12
N ALA A 24 13.59 -4.06 -6.41
CA ALA A 24 13.25 -2.74 -5.90
C ALA A 24 12.70 -2.79 -4.47
N VAL A 25 13.17 -1.83 -3.67
CA VAL A 25 12.50 -1.43 -2.42
C VAL A 25 11.68 -0.19 -2.72
N ARG A 26 10.39 -0.19 -2.39
CA ARG A 26 9.51 0.94 -2.69
C ARG A 26 8.64 1.34 -1.51
N ASP A 27 8.47 2.66 -1.39
CA ASP A 27 7.54 3.26 -0.45
C ASP A 27 6.16 3.40 -1.11
N ILE A 28 5.17 2.77 -0.49
CA ILE A 28 3.76 2.80 -0.90
C ILE A 28 2.98 3.71 0.05
N PRO A 29 2.52 4.88 -0.41
CA PRO A 29 1.67 5.74 0.38
C PRO A 29 0.20 5.27 0.31
N PHE A 30 -0.43 5.17 1.48
CA PHE A 30 -1.87 4.99 1.68
C PHE A 30 -2.41 6.24 2.36
N ASP A 31 -3.20 7.02 1.64
CA ASP A 31 -3.77 8.27 2.13
C ASP A 31 -5.16 8.03 2.70
N TRP A 32 -5.30 8.26 4.00
CA TRP A 32 -6.55 8.12 4.75
C TRP A 32 -7.12 9.46 5.18
N THR A 33 -6.49 10.57 4.82
CA THR A 33 -6.90 11.91 5.27
C THR A 33 -8.35 12.23 4.89
N SER A 34 -8.75 11.87 3.67
CA SER A 34 -10.11 12.12 3.18
C SER A 34 -11.14 11.24 3.90
N TRP A 35 -10.78 9.98 4.20
CA TRP A 35 -11.66 9.05 4.90
C TRP A 35 -11.80 9.44 6.38
N LEU A 36 -10.70 9.74 7.06
CA LEU A 36 -10.69 10.23 8.45
C LEU A 36 -11.49 11.53 8.62
N ALA A 37 -11.42 12.43 7.64
CA ALA A 37 -12.21 13.65 7.63
C ALA A 37 -13.72 13.37 7.44
N ASP A 38 -14.07 12.39 6.60
CA ASP A 38 -15.47 12.00 6.34
C ASP A 38 -16.14 11.35 7.56
N ILE A 39 -15.39 10.52 8.29
CA ILE A 39 -15.87 9.90 9.55
C ILE A 39 -15.71 10.82 10.77
N GLU A 40 -15.18 12.04 10.58
CA GLU A 40 -14.86 13.01 11.65
C GLU A 40 -14.05 12.40 12.81
N SER A 41 -13.12 11.50 12.50
CA SER A 41 -12.35 10.72 13.49
C SER A 41 -10.85 10.85 13.27
N ALA A 42 -10.08 10.52 14.30
CA ALA A 42 -8.63 10.53 14.26
C ALA A 42 -8.06 9.15 13.95
N TYR A 43 -6.87 9.12 13.35
CA TYR A 43 -6.09 7.89 13.20
C TYR A 43 -5.76 7.29 14.60
N ALA A 44 -5.96 5.98 14.78
CA ALA A 44 -5.55 5.27 15.99
C ALA A 44 -4.41 4.27 15.71
N SER A 45 -4.64 3.30 14.81
CA SER A 45 -3.64 2.27 14.48
C SER A 45 -3.73 1.84 13.01
N HIS A 46 -2.71 1.14 12.52
CA HIS A 46 -2.74 0.51 11.20
C HIS A 46 -2.10 -0.88 11.24
N ALA A 47 -2.49 -1.72 10.28
CA ALA A 47 -1.85 -2.98 9.98
C ALA A 47 -1.63 -3.07 8.46
N VAL A 48 -0.40 -3.36 8.03
CA VAL A 48 -0.09 -3.59 6.62
C VAL A 48 0.11 -5.08 6.40
N ILE A 49 -0.67 -5.64 5.49
CA ILE A 49 -0.67 -7.05 5.11
C ILE A 49 -0.17 -7.13 3.68
N ALA A 50 1.03 -7.68 3.50
CA ALA A 50 1.58 -7.97 2.18
C ALA A 50 1.23 -9.41 1.78
N ALA A 51 0.98 -9.64 0.49
CA ALA A 51 0.79 -10.98 -0.06
C ALA A 51 2.07 -11.82 0.04
N ASP A 52 1.92 -13.15 -0.01
CA ASP A 52 3.04 -14.09 0.03
C ASP A 52 4.10 -13.73 -1.02
N GLY A 53 5.35 -13.69 -0.56
CA GLY A 53 6.51 -13.30 -1.35
C GLY A 53 6.87 -11.82 -1.27
N LEU A 54 6.01 -10.97 -0.71
CA LEU A 54 6.37 -9.60 -0.33
C LEU A 54 6.64 -9.51 1.17
N GLU A 55 7.60 -8.69 1.54
CA GLU A 55 7.82 -8.30 2.92
C GLU A 55 7.65 -6.80 3.11
N VAL A 56 7.03 -6.42 4.23
CA VAL A 56 6.97 -5.04 4.70
C VAL A 56 8.19 -4.80 5.57
N VAL A 57 9.15 -4.05 5.04
CA VAL A 57 10.41 -3.73 5.72
C VAL A 57 10.17 -2.76 6.87
N GLN A 58 9.31 -1.77 6.62
CA GLN A 58 9.03 -0.69 7.55
C GLN A 58 7.67 -0.08 7.23
N THR A 59 6.97 0.39 8.26
CA THR A 59 5.83 1.28 8.09
C THR A 59 6.08 2.58 8.84
N SER A 60 5.54 3.67 8.32
CA SER A 60 5.53 4.96 8.99
C SER A 60 4.19 5.64 8.77
N VAL A 61 3.80 6.51 9.70
CA VAL A 61 2.56 7.28 9.58
C VAL A 61 2.85 8.74 9.85
N ALA A 62 2.32 9.61 8.98
CA ALA A 62 2.39 11.05 9.15
C ALA A 62 1.07 11.67 8.67
N ALA A 63 0.42 12.45 9.54
CA ALA A 63 -0.79 13.20 9.21
C ALA A 63 -1.89 12.38 8.49
N GLY A 64 -2.15 11.14 8.92
CA GLY A 64 -3.17 10.28 8.30
C GLY A 64 -2.75 9.59 7.00
N VAL A 65 -1.47 9.72 6.60
CA VAL A 65 -0.88 8.97 5.49
C VAL A 65 0.01 7.87 6.05
N VAL A 66 -0.30 6.62 5.73
CA VAL A 66 0.51 5.46 6.08
C VAL A 66 1.44 5.15 4.91
N ILE A 67 2.74 5.16 5.13
CA ILE A 67 3.75 4.79 4.14
C ILE A 67 4.30 3.42 4.49
N ALA A 68 4.03 2.43 3.64
CA ALA A 68 4.56 1.08 3.76
C ALA A 68 5.74 0.89 2.82
N ARG A 69 6.93 0.63 3.37
CA ARG A 69 8.10 0.21 2.62
C ARG A 69 8.04 -1.28 2.37
N VAL A 70 7.89 -1.68 1.11
CA VAL A 70 7.80 -3.08 0.71
C VAL A 70 8.93 -3.44 -0.25
N ARG A 71 9.36 -4.70 -0.17
CA ARG A 71 10.28 -5.33 -1.12
C ARG A 71 9.84 -6.79 -1.34
N VAL A 72 10.37 -7.41 -2.40
CA VAL A 72 10.27 -8.87 -2.56
C VAL A 72 11.09 -9.52 -1.45
N ALA A 73 10.51 -10.52 -0.78
CA ALA A 73 11.23 -11.24 0.25
C ALA A 73 12.44 -11.98 -0.37
N PRO A 74 13.60 -12.02 0.30
CA PRO A 74 14.85 -12.50 -0.29
C PRO A 74 14.78 -13.95 -0.80
N ASP A 75 13.93 -14.78 -0.18
CA ASP A 75 13.74 -16.19 -0.55
C ASP A 75 12.49 -16.43 -1.41
N ALA A 76 11.79 -15.37 -1.81
CA ALA A 76 10.55 -15.49 -2.57
C ALA A 76 10.82 -15.69 -4.06
N THR A 77 10.31 -16.78 -4.60
CA THR A 77 10.28 -16.99 -6.06
C THR A 77 8.98 -16.42 -6.62
N ILE A 78 9.06 -15.24 -7.23
CA ILE A 78 7.88 -14.57 -7.81
C ILE A 78 7.94 -14.62 -9.33
N LYS A 79 6.87 -15.09 -9.96
CA LYS A 79 6.76 -15.10 -11.42
C LYS A 79 6.61 -13.67 -11.94
N LEU A 80 7.41 -13.30 -12.95
CA LEU A 80 7.21 -12.08 -13.71
C LEU A 80 5.76 -11.98 -14.23
N ASN A 81 5.25 -10.75 -14.30
CA ASN A 81 3.86 -10.38 -14.60
C ASN A 81 2.81 -10.78 -13.55
N SER A 82 3.20 -11.40 -12.43
CA SER A 82 2.28 -11.64 -11.32
C SER A 82 1.85 -10.33 -10.66
N GLN A 83 0.59 -10.28 -10.25
CA GLN A 83 0.05 -9.20 -9.44
C GLN A 83 -0.02 -9.64 -7.99
N LEU A 84 0.69 -8.93 -7.11
CA LEU A 84 0.65 -9.15 -5.67
C LEU A 84 -0.10 -8.02 -5.00
N ARG A 85 -0.84 -8.35 -3.95
CA ARG A 85 -1.64 -7.37 -3.21
C ARG A 85 -0.90 -6.91 -1.96
N VAL A 86 -0.95 -5.61 -1.69
CA VAL A 86 -0.61 -5.05 -0.38
C VAL A 86 -1.86 -4.36 0.14
N THR A 87 -2.31 -4.76 1.33
CA THR A 87 -3.48 -4.17 1.99
C THR A 87 -3.03 -3.40 3.21
N CYS A 88 -3.42 -2.13 3.31
CA CYS A 88 -3.34 -1.36 4.53
C CYS A 88 -4.72 -1.35 5.17
N ARG A 89 -4.80 -1.85 6.40
CA ARG A 89 -5.96 -1.71 7.29
C ARG A 89 -5.70 -0.55 8.23
N ILE A 90 -6.60 0.42 8.29
CA ILE A 90 -6.57 1.49 9.28
C ILE A 90 -7.66 1.26 10.32
N THR A 91 -7.37 1.60 11.57
CA THR A 91 -8.34 1.71 12.66
C THR A 91 -8.37 3.16 13.12
N ALA A 92 -9.56 3.75 13.13
CA ALA A 92 -9.79 5.09 13.65
C ALA A 92 -10.09 5.07 15.16
N ALA A 93 -10.01 6.24 15.80
CA ALA A 93 -10.14 6.39 17.26
C ALA A 93 -11.54 6.08 17.79
N ASP A 94 -12.56 6.25 16.95
CA ASP A 94 -13.95 5.86 17.18
C ASP A 94 -14.21 4.36 16.97
N GLY A 95 -13.19 3.59 16.57
CA GLY A 95 -13.25 2.14 16.38
C GLY A 95 -13.66 1.71 14.96
N GLN A 96 -13.89 2.64 14.04
CA GLN A 96 -14.13 2.31 12.63
C GLN A 96 -12.86 1.76 11.96
N VAL A 97 -13.05 0.79 11.06
CA VAL A 97 -11.96 0.09 10.37
C VAL A 97 -12.22 0.12 8.88
N GLU A 98 -11.20 0.41 8.09
CA GLU A 98 -11.27 0.42 6.62
C GLU A 98 -10.02 -0.23 6.02
N ASP A 99 -10.20 -0.86 4.86
CA ASP A 99 -9.15 -1.59 4.14
C ASP A 99 -8.90 -0.96 2.76
N GLN A 100 -7.67 -0.52 2.50
CA GLN A 100 -7.23 -0.10 1.17
C GLN A 100 -6.22 -1.11 0.63
N SER A 101 -6.47 -1.57 -0.59
CA SER A 101 -5.57 -2.49 -1.29
C SER A 101 -4.94 -1.84 -2.51
N VAL A 102 -3.65 -2.05 -2.68
CA VAL A 102 -2.92 -1.74 -3.90
C VAL A 102 -2.37 -3.03 -4.51
N PHE A 103 -2.20 -3.02 -5.82
CA PHE A 103 -1.65 -4.16 -6.55
C PHE A 103 -0.28 -3.80 -7.13
N LEU A 104 0.69 -4.67 -6.92
CA LEU A 104 2.04 -4.57 -7.46
C LEU A 104 2.17 -5.57 -8.59
N LYS A 105 2.32 -5.09 -9.82
CA LYS A 105 2.61 -5.93 -10.97
C LYS A 105 4.11 -6.07 -11.13
N MET A 106 4.60 -7.29 -10.95
CA MET A 106 6.01 -7.61 -11.12
C MET A 106 6.41 -7.51 -12.59
N VAL A 107 7.36 -6.63 -12.88
CA VAL A 107 7.93 -6.44 -14.21
C VAL A 107 9.43 -6.26 -14.07
N GLU A 108 10.20 -6.90 -14.96
CA GLU A 108 11.63 -6.65 -15.09
C GLU A 108 11.80 -5.36 -15.90
N LYS A 109 12.73 -4.50 -15.50
CA LYS A 109 12.90 -3.17 -16.09
C LYS A 109 14.26 -2.97 -16.73
#